data_AF-A0A1D8PUD2-F1
#
_entry.id   AF-A0A1D8PUD2-F1
#
_cell.length_a   1.000
_cell.length_b   1.000
_cell.length_c   1.000
_cell.angle_alpha   90.00
_cell.angle_beta   90.00
_cell.angle_gamma   90.00
#
_symmetry.space_group_name_H-M   'P 1'
#
loop_
_entity.id
_entity.type
_entity.pdbx_description
1 polymer ?
#
loop_
_entity_poly.entity_id
_entity_poly.type
_entity_poly.pdbx_seq_one_letter_code
_entity_poly.pdbx_strand_id
1 'polypeptide(L)'
;MFRQVFRQVTKQSFTGVKRTYATEAAVSTDALKLSLALPHQTLYNDSEVQQVNLPSVNGDLGILANHIPIVEQLRPGLLEIISKNGDSDQYFVSGGIAMVQPGNKLTISAIEAFKTDQIDLSAVKNLIADAQKRAESSDEKVAAEANIELEVLDALQHFTK
;
A
#
# COMPACT_ATOMS: atom_id res chain seq x y z
N MET A 1 -24.27 -14.64 81.48
CA MET A 1 -23.96 -15.43 80.26
C MET A 1 -23.40 -14.49 79.19
N PHE A 2 -22.09 -14.21 79.21
CA PHE A 2 -21.46 -13.29 78.25
C PHE A 2 -20.95 -14.05 77.02
N ARG A 3 -21.75 -14.07 75.95
CA ARG A 3 -21.34 -14.58 74.62
C ARG A 3 -20.48 -13.50 73.93
N GLN A 4 -19.17 -13.51 74.16
CA GLN A 4 -18.24 -12.71 73.37
C GLN A 4 -17.77 -13.53 72.17
N VAL A 5 -18.36 -13.22 71.02
CA VAL A 5 -18.10 -13.80 69.71
C VAL A 5 -16.69 -13.39 69.27
N PHE A 6 -15.78 -14.37 69.20
CA PHE A 6 -14.46 -14.21 68.61
C PHE A 6 -14.60 -13.88 67.11
N ARG A 7 -14.50 -12.59 66.78
CA ARG A 7 -14.44 -12.10 65.40
C ARG A 7 -13.10 -12.49 64.79
N GLN A 8 -13.05 -13.61 64.07
CA GLN A 8 -11.88 -14.02 63.31
C GLN A 8 -11.59 -12.98 62.22
N VAL A 9 -10.49 -12.24 62.39
CA VAL A 9 -9.93 -11.36 61.35
C VAL A 9 -9.24 -12.28 60.34
N THR A 10 -9.94 -12.67 59.30
CA THR A 10 -9.37 -13.38 58.16
C THR A 10 -8.42 -12.45 57.43
N LYS A 11 -7.11 -12.73 57.48
CA LYS A 11 -6.08 -12.05 56.71
C LYS A 11 -6.42 -12.21 55.22
N GLN A 12 -6.85 -11.15 54.56
CA GLN A 12 -6.99 -11.14 53.11
C GLN A 12 -5.57 -11.23 52.52
N SER A 13 -5.18 -12.43 52.09
CA SER A 13 -3.96 -12.61 51.31
C SER A 13 -4.14 -11.88 49.99
N PHE A 14 -3.35 -10.83 49.77
CA PHE A 14 -3.14 -10.25 48.45
C PHE A 14 -2.61 -11.35 47.52
N THR A 15 -3.51 -11.96 46.74
CA THR A 15 -3.14 -12.81 45.63
C THR A 15 -2.48 -11.92 44.59
N GLY A 16 -1.15 -11.80 44.68
CA GLY A 16 -0.34 -11.14 43.68
C GLY A 16 -0.67 -11.72 42.31
N VAL A 17 -1.08 -10.85 41.40
CA VAL A 17 -1.28 -11.18 39.99
C VAL A 17 0.06 -11.71 39.47
N LYS A 18 0.18 -13.04 39.36
CA LYS A 18 1.33 -13.67 38.73
C LYS A 18 1.32 -13.23 37.27
N ARG A 19 2.34 -12.46 36.87
CA ARG A 19 2.60 -12.15 35.47
C ARG A 19 2.88 -13.48 34.76
N THR A 20 1.86 -14.05 34.12
CA THR A 20 2.07 -15.14 33.18
C THR A 20 2.70 -14.55 31.92
N TYR A 21 3.62 -15.28 31.31
CA TYR A 21 4.14 -14.95 29.99
C TYR A 21 2.93 -14.86 29.05
N ALA A 22 2.87 -13.79 28.25
CA ALA A 22 1.80 -13.59 27.28
C ALA A 22 1.89 -14.67 26.19
N THR A 23 1.29 -15.83 26.43
CA THR A 23 1.23 -16.93 25.44
C THR A 23 -0.09 -16.92 24.65
N GLU A 24 -0.96 -15.93 24.88
CA GLU A 24 -2.21 -15.72 24.15
C GLU A 24 -2.28 -14.32 23.51
N ALA A 25 -1.13 -13.71 23.18
CA ALA A 25 -1.15 -12.89 21.97
C ALA A 25 -1.37 -13.91 20.86
N ALA A 26 -2.63 -14.10 20.46
CA ALA A 26 -2.96 -14.80 19.23
C ALA A 26 -1.90 -14.36 18.23
N VAL A 27 -1.21 -15.32 17.62
CA VAL A 27 -0.51 -15.11 16.36
C VAL A 27 -1.58 -14.65 15.39
N SER A 28 -1.96 -13.38 15.48
CA SER A 28 -2.92 -12.76 14.62
C SER A 28 -2.20 -12.80 13.28
N THR A 29 -2.69 -13.70 12.44
CA THR A 29 -2.40 -13.67 11.02
C THR A 29 -3.13 -12.43 10.51
N ASP A 30 -2.64 -11.25 10.91
CA ASP A 30 -3.28 -10.00 10.59
C ASP A 30 -3.10 -9.79 9.10
N ALA A 31 -4.18 -9.94 8.35
CA ALA A 31 -4.17 -9.70 6.92
C ALA A 31 -3.91 -8.21 6.67
N LEU A 32 -3.10 -7.90 5.66
CA LEU A 32 -2.92 -6.53 5.20
C LEU A 32 -4.20 -6.09 4.47
N LYS A 33 -4.83 -5.02 4.92
CA LYS A 33 -5.99 -4.43 4.25
C LYS A 33 -5.52 -3.40 3.25
N LEU A 34 -5.75 -3.66 1.97
CA LEU A 34 -5.42 -2.76 0.87
C LEU A 34 -6.65 -1.94 0.48
N SER A 35 -6.46 -0.63 0.39
CA SER A 35 -7.36 0.29 -0.32
C SER A 35 -6.57 0.93 -1.46
N LEU A 36 -7.04 0.77 -2.69
CA LEU A 36 -6.45 1.41 -3.87
C LEU A 36 -7.50 2.25 -4.58
N ALA A 37 -7.25 3.55 -4.64
CA ALA A 37 -8.20 4.54 -5.13
C ALA A 37 -7.57 5.46 -6.19
N LEU A 38 -8.40 5.77 -7.18
CA LEU A 38 -8.20 6.78 -8.21
C LEU A 38 -9.22 7.90 -8.00
N PRO A 39 -9.00 9.11 -8.55
CA PRO A 39 -9.97 10.21 -8.42
C PRO A 39 -11.38 9.88 -8.93
N HIS A 40 -11.48 9.01 -9.94
CA HIS A 40 -12.73 8.65 -10.59
C HIS A 40 -13.23 7.23 -10.25
N GLN A 41 -12.41 6.38 -9.63
CA GLN A 41 -12.75 4.99 -9.34
C GLN A 41 -11.98 4.43 -8.15
N THR A 42 -12.62 3.62 -7.31
CA THR A 42 -11.93 2.79 -6.31
C THR A 42 -11.77 1.36 -6.84
N LEU A 43 -10.55 0.86 -6.98
CA LEU A 43 -10.30 -0.52 -7.45
C LEU A 43 -10.36 -1.54 -6.31
N TYR A 44 -9.73 -1.22 -5.18
CA TYR A 44 -9.74 -2.04 -3.97
C TYR A 44 -10.25 -1.21 -2.78
N ASN A 45 -11.13 -1.80 -1.98
CA ASN A 45 -11.68 -1.18 -0.77
C ASN A 45 -11.53 -2.16 0.40
N ASP A 46 -10.58 -1.87 1.29
CA ASP A 46 -10.28 -2.63 2.51
C ASP A 46 -10.21 -4.16 2.30
N SER A 47 -9.68 -4.59 1.15
CA SER A 47 -9.55 -5.99 0.78
C SER A 47 -8.32 -6.62 1.43
N GLU A 48 -8.44 -7.88 1.90
CA GLU A 48 -7.34 -8.63 2.48
C GLU A 48 -6.35 -9.11 1.41
N VAL A 49 -5.10 -8.70 1.51
CA VAL A 49 -3.99 -9.10 0.64
C VAL A 49 -2.83 -9.62 1.48
N GLN A 50 -1.95 -10.43 0.88
CA GLN A 50 -0.80 -10.98 1.57
C GLN A 50 0.40 -10.03 1.52
N GLN A 51 0.66 -9.47 0.35
CA GLN A 51 1.81 -8.62 0.07
C GLN A 51 1.48 -7.65 -1.06
N VAL A 52 2.04 -6.45 -1.00
CA VAL A 52 1.93 -5.44 -2.07
C VAL A 52 3.31 -4.92 -2.40
N ASN A 53 3.71 -5.04 -3.66
CA ASN A 53 4.97 -4.51 -4.18
C ASN A 53 4.72 -3.16 -4.84
N LEU A 54 5.42 -2.14 -4.38
CA LEU A 54 5.25 -0.74 -4.76
C LEU A 54 6.51 -0.18 -5.42
N PRO A 55 6.37 0.52 -6.56
CA PRO A 55 7.44 1.32 -7.11
C PRO A 55 7.51 2.67 -6.39
N SER A 56 8.35 2.81 -5.36
CA SER A 56 8.62 4.11 -4.71
C SER A 56 9.75 4.87 -5.42
N VAL A 57 9.79 6.18 -5.26
CA VAL A 57 10.92 7.03 -5.68
C VAL A 57 12.24 6.58 -5.03
N ASN A 58 12.18 6.07 -3.80
CA ASN A 58 13.34 5.59 -3.04
C ASN A 58 13.79 4.16 -3.43
N GLY A 59 13.10 3.51 -4.36
CA GLY A 59 13.33 2.12 -4.75
C GLY A 59 12.06 1.28 -4.67
N ASP A 60 12.18 -0.03 -4.88
CA ASP A 60 11.05 -0.95 -4.81
C ASP A 60 10.81 -1.43 -3.38
N LEU A 61 9.55 -1.37 -2.95
CA LEU A 61 9.14 -1.69 -1.58
C LEU A 61 8.11 -2.82 -1.60
N GLY A 62 8.38 -3.90 -0.85
CA GLY A 62 7.41 -4.96 -0.58
C GLY A 62 6.80 -4.79 0.81
N ILE A 63 5.51 -4.50 0.88
CA ILE A 63 4.77 -4.28 2.13
C ILE A 63 4.01 -5.56 2.49
N LEU A 64 4.31 -6.10 3.68
CA LEU A 64 3.60 -7.21 4.28
C LEU A 64 2.83 -6.75 5.53
N ALA A 65 2.09 -7.67 6.15
CA ALA A 65 1.48 -7.47 7.45
C ALA A 65 2.49 -7.02 8.51
N ASN A 66 2.05 -6.18 9.44
CA ASN A 66 2.82 -5.60 10.54
C ASN A 66 4.02 -4.74 10.10
N HIS A 67 3.91 -4.11 8.93
CA HIS A 67 4.88 -3.13 8.49
C HIS A 67 4.80 -1.85 9.35
N ILE A 68 5.94 -1.20 9.50
CA ILE A 68 6.05 0.10 10.18
C ILE A 68 5.24 1.15 9.40
N PRO A 69 4.54 2.10 10.05
CA PRO A 69 3.84 3.16 9.33
C PRO A 69 4.81 4.03 8.52
N ILE A 70 4.57 4.18 7.20
CA ILE A 70 5.38 4.98 6.28
C ILE A 70 4.46 5.67 5.26
N VAL A 71 4.86 6.85 4.79
CA VAL A 71 4.29 7.56 3.63
C VAL A 71 5.36 7.62 2.54
N GLU A 72 5.06 7.09 1.36
CA GLU A 72 5.98 7.06 0.22
C GLU A 72 5.32 7.64 -1.03
N GLN A 73 6.11 8.32 -1.85
CA GLN A 73 5.70 8.75 -3.19
C GLN A 73 5.95 7.64 -4.19
N LEU A 74 4.98 7.38 -5.06
CA LEU A 74 5.07 6.38 -6.11
C LEU A 74 5.65 7.00 -7.38
N ARG A 75 6.65 6.33 -7.94
CA ARG A 75 7.15 6.63 -9.30
C ARG A 75 6.29 5.90 -10.34
N PRO A 76 6.28 6.35 -11.61
CA PRO A 76 5.63 5.61 -12.68
C PRO A 76 6.19 4.18 -12.77
N GLY A 77 5.34 3.17 -12.68
CA GLY A 77 5.79 1.79 -12.65
C GLY A 77 4.72 0.75 -12.37
N LEU A 78 5.15 -0.51 -12.26
CA LEU A 78 4.26 -1.64 -12.00
C LEU A 78 4.06 -1.83 -10.49
N LEU A 79 2.79 -1.81 -10.08
CA LEU A 79 2.32 -2.18 -8.78
C LEU A 79 1.80 -3.62 -8.85
N GLU A 80 2.32 -4.49 -7.98
CA GLU A 80 1.91 -5.90 -7.93
C GLU A 80 1.25 -6.19 -6.58
N ILE A 81 0.04 -6.75 -6.65
CA ILE A 81 -0.77 -7.14 -5.49
C ILE A 81 -0.82 -8.66 -5.45
N ILE A 82 -0.29 -9.23 -4.37
CA ILE A 82 -0.34 -10.67 -4.12
C ILE A 82 -1.52 -10.96 -3.19
N SER A 83 -2.53 -11.60 -3.75
CA SER A 83 -3.71 -12.07 -3.02
C SER A 83 -3.36 -13.25 -2.11
N LYS A 84 -4.20 -13.50 -1.09
CA LYS A 84 -4.00 -14.61 -0.13
C LYS A 84 -3.91 -16.00 -0.77
N ASN A 85 -4.49 -16.17 -1.96
CA ASN A 85 -4.49 -17.42 -2.71
C ASN A 85 -3.20 -17.63 -3.53
N GLY A 86 -2.29 -16.64 -3.57
CA GLY A 86 -1.09 -16.65 -4.41
C GLY A 86 -1.28 -16.04 -5.80
N ASP A 87 -2.49 -15.59 -6.13
CA ASP A 87 -2.77 -14.87 -7.38
C ASP A 87 -2.09 -13.49 -7.34
N SER A 88 -1.37 -13.13 -8.40
CA SER A 88 -0.76 -11.82 -8.56
C SER A 88 -1.55 -10.98 -9.57
N ASP A 89 -2.06 -9.84 -9.12
CA ASP A 89 -2.63 -8.81 -9.97
C ASP A 89 -1.59 -7.70 -10.21
N GLN A 90 -1.38 -7.35 -11.47
CA GLN A 90 -0.42 -6.32 -11.86
C GLN A 90 -1.15 -5.10 -12.42
N TYR A 91 -0.86 -3.94 -11.84
CA TYR A 91 -1.39 -2.64 -12.25
C TYR A 91 -0.24 -1.70 -12.60
N PHE A 92 -0.29 -1.08 -13.76
CA PHE A 92 0.57 0.06 -14.06
C PHE A 92 0.02 1.30 -13.36
N VAL A 93 0.85 2.00 -12.60
CA VAL A 93 0.50 3.24 -11.90
C VAL A 93 1.32 4.38 -12.49
N SER A 94 0.65 5.47 -12.89
CA SER A 94 1.33 6.66 -13.44
C SER A 94 2.07 7.48 -12.39
N GLY A 95 1.59 7.44 -11.15
CA GLY A 95 2.14 8.16 -10.01
C GLY A 95 1.11 8.25 -8.88
N GLY A 96 1.55 8.62 -7.69
CA GLY A 96 0.67 8.67 -6.53
C GLY A 96 1.38 8.69 -5.19
N ILE A 97 0.62 8.40 -4.14
CA ILE A 97 1.11 8.31 -2.77
C ILE A 97 0.60 7.00 -2.16
N ALA A 98 1.51 6.26 -1.54
CA ALA A 98 1.18 5.10 -0.72
C ALA A 98 1.42 5.41 0.75
N MET A 99 0.48 5.02 1.60
CA MET A 99 0.55 5.25 3.03
C MET A 99 0.18 3.97 3.78
N VAL A 100 1.08 3.51 4.65
CA VAL A 100 0.84 2.45 5.63
C VAL A 100 0.37 3.09 6.92
N GLN A 101 -0.85 2.78 7.34
CA GLN A 101 -1.40 3.22 8.61
C GLN A 101 -1.18 2.18 9.71
N PRO A 102 -1.17 2.60 10.99
CA PRO A 102 -1.20 1.67 12.12
C PRO A 102 -2.40 0.72 12.03
N GLY A 103 -2.20 -0.56 12.33
CA GLY A 103 -3.25 -1.58 12.27
C GLY A 103 -3.40 -2.30 10.92
N ASN A 104 -2.30 -2.45 10.17
CA ASN A 104 -2.22 -3.26 8.94
C ASN A 104 -3.15 -2.76 7.82
N LYS A 105 -3.24 -1.44 7.67
CA LYS A 105 -3.95 -0.81 6.56
C LYS A 105 -2.94 -0.14 5.62
N LEU A 106 -3.05 -0.45 4.33
CA LEU A 106 -2.28 0.18 3.27
C LEU A 106 -3.26 0.90 2.35
N THR A 107 -3.09 2.22 2.24
CA THR A 107 -3.91 3.07 1.37
C THR A 107 -3.02 3.60 0.25
N ILE A 108 -3.44 3.37 -0.99
CA ILE A 108 -2.74 3.79 -2.19
C ILE A 108 -3.67 4.72 -2.97
N SER A 109 -3.21 5.96 -3.17
CA SER A 109 -3.88 6.94 -4.01
C SER A 109 -3.05 7.15 -5.26
N ALA A 110 -3.55 6.68 -6.40
CA ALA A 110 -2.90 6.85 -7.70
C ALA A 110 -3.65 7.90 -8.52
N ILE A 111 -2.96 8.55 -9.47
CA ILE A 111 -3.58 9.46 -10.44
C ILE A 111 -4.35 8.64 -11.48
N GLU A 112 -3.65 7.70 -12.13
CA GLU A 112 -4.20 6.73 -13.08
C GLU A 112 -3.59 5.35 -12.82
N ALA A 113 -4.39 4.29 -13.03
CA ALA A 113 -3.97 2.92 -12.84
C ALA A 113 -4.65 2.00 -13.85
N PHE A 114 -3.87 1.23 -14.59
CA PHE A 114 -4.34 0.35 -15.65
C PHE A 114 -3.92 -1.09 -15.39
N LYS A 115 -4.79 -2.05 -15.70
CA LYS A 115 -4.37 -3.45 -15.74
C LYS A 115 -3.51 -3.69 -16.98
N THR A 116 -2.54 -4.60 -16.89
CA THR A 116 -1.65 -4.96 -18.02
C THR A 116 -2.40 -5.32 -19.31
N ASP A 117 -3.59 -5.90 -19.19
CA ASP A 117 -4.39 -6.39 -20.32
C ASP A 117 -5.08 -5.27 -21.13
N GLN A 118 -5.13 -4.04 -20.60
CA GLN A 118 -5.84 -2.92 -21.21
C GLN A 118 -4.92 -1.99 -22.03
N ILE A 119 -3.63 -2.29 -22.11
CA ILE A 119 -2.63 -1.43 -22.71
C ILE A 119 -2.46 -1.75 -24.20
N ASP A 120 -2.68 -0.75 -25.07
CA ASP A 120 -2.39 -0.85 -26.51
C ASP A 120 -1.01 -0.27 -26.84
N LEU A 121 -0.09 -1.16 -27.22
CA LEU A 121 1.28 -0.83 -27.65
C LEU A 121 1.34 0.20 -28.79
N SER A 122 0.35 0.18 -29.70
CA SER A 122 0.35 1.10 -30.84
C SER A 122 -0.01 2.52 -30.42
N ALA A 123 -0.98 2.66 -29.51
CA ALA A 123 -1.36 3.95 -28.93
C ALA A 123 -0.19 4.58 -28.15
N VAL A 124 0.51 3.78 -27.35
CA VAL A 124 1.68 4.24 -26.55
C VAL A 124 2.77 4.81 -27.45
N LYS A 125 3.13 4.13 -28.54
CA LYS A 125 4.17 4.63 -29.47
C LYS A 125 3.79 5.94 -30.14
N ASN A 126 2.52 6.11 -30.50
CA ASN A 126 2.03 7.36 -31.08
C ASN A 126 2.11 8.50 -30.06
N LEU A 127 1.72 8.23 -28.80
CA LEU A 127 1.83 9.21 -27.72
C LEU A 127 3.29 9.61 -27.44
N ILE A 128 4.23 8.65 -27.46
CA ILE A 128 5.66 8.95 -27.30
C ILE A 128 6.16 9.88 -28.40
N ALA A 129 5.83 9.59 -29.66
CA ALA A 129 6.24 10.43 -30.79
C ALA A 129 5.66 11.86 -30.69
N ASP A 130 4.40 11.98 -30.27
CA ASP A 130 3.76 13.28 -30.06
C ASP A 130 4.38 14.04 -28.88
N ALA A 131 4.67 13.36 -27.76
CA ALA A 131 5.30 13.95 -26.59
C ALA A 131 6.74 14.39 -26.88
N GLN A 132 7.53 13.61 -27.64
CA GLN A 132 8.87 14.00 -28.08
C GLN A 132 8.84 15.29 -28.91
N LYS A 133 7.88 15.40 -29.82
CA LYS A 133 7.71 16.61 -30.64
C LYS A 133 7.31 17.83 -29.82
N ARG A 134 6.55 17.65 -28.73
CA ARG A 134 6.21 18.73 -27.78
C ARG A 134 7.38 19.11 -26.88
N ALA A 135 8.25 18.17 -26.54
CA ALA A 135 9.45 18.43 -25.75
C ALA A 135 10.47 19.33 -26.49
N GLU A 136 10.48 19.29 -27.83
CA GLU A 136 11.29 20.17 -28.69
C GLU A 136 10.71 21.59 -28.87
N SER A 137 9.54 21.89 -28.27
CA SER A 137 8.92 23.22 -28.39
C SER A 137 9.73 24.30 -27.67
N SER A 138 9.63 25.55 -28.17
CA SER A 138 10.36 26.70 -27.62
C SER A 138 9.84 27.19 -26.26
N ASP A 139 8.64 26.78 -25.89
CA ASP A 139 7.98 27.24 -24.67
C ASP A 139 8.40 26.35 -23.49
N GLU A 140 9.12 26.92 -22.53
CA GLU A 140 9.66 26.20 -21.37
C GLU A 140 8.59 25.42 -20.60
N LYS A 141 7.36 25.96 -20.50
CA LYS A 141 6.25 25.30 -19.80
C LYS A 141 5.77 24.05 -20.54
N VAL A 142 5.62 24.14 -21.87
CA VAL A 142 5.16 23.03 -22.70
C VAL A 142 6.24 21.95 -22.76
N ALA A 143 7.51 22.35 -22.87
CA ALA A 143 8.64 21.42 -22.81
C ALA A 143 8.71 20.68 -21.46
N ALA A 144 8.49 21.37 -20.33
CA ALA A 144 8.49 20.75 -19.01
C ALA A 144 7.35 19.73 -18.83
N GLU A 145 6.14 20.06 -19.27
CA GLU A 145 4.99 19.14 -19.23
C GLU A 145 5.22 17.92 -20.13
N ALA A 146 5.76 18.13 -21.33
CA ALA A 146 6.08 17.05 -22.25
C ALA A 146 7.17 16.11 -21.69
N ASN A 147 8.15 16.63 -20.96
CA ASN A 147 9.17 15.78 -20.33
C ASN A 147 8.59 14.88 -19.22
N ILE A 148 7.61 15.37 -18.46
CA ILE A 148 6.89 14.56 -17.46
C ILE A 148 6.05 13.48 -18.15
N GLU A 149 5.36 13.85 -19.24
CA GLU A 149 4.60 12.90 -20.05
C GLU A 149 5.51 11.79 -20.63
N LEU A 150 6.68 12.14 -21.13
CA LEU A 150 7.67 11.20 -21.65
C LEU A 150 8.15 10.20 -20.59
N GLU A 151 8.44 10.66 -19.36
CA GLU A 151 8.85 9.77 -18.28
C GLU A 151 7.80 8.68 -17.99
N VAL A 152 6.52 9.04 -17.98
CA VAL A 152 5.42 8.09 -17.75
C VAL A 152 5.26 7.13 -18.93
N LEU A 153 5.34 7.64 -20.16
CA LEU A 153 5.18 6.83 -21.37
C LEU A 153 6.35 5.86 -21.59
N ASP A 154 7.58 6.29 -21.32
CA ASP A 154 8.78 5.46 -21.39
C ASP A 154 8.69 4.31 -20.36
N ALA A 155 8.27 4.62 -19.13
CA ALA A 155 8.02 3.61 -18.10
C ALA A 155 6.98 2.58 -18.59
N LEU A 156 5.90 3.04 -19.21
CA LEU A 156 4.83 2.18 -19.74
C LEU A 156 5.33 1.24 -20.86
N GLN A 157 6.20 1.75 -21.76
CA GLN A 157 6.81 0.95 -22.83
C GLN A 157 7.64 -0.22 -22.29
N HIS A 158 8.37 -0.03 -21.17
CA HIS A 158 9.23 -1.08 -20.62
C HIS A 158 8.46 -2.29 -20.06
N PHE A 159 7.23 -2.10 -19.58
CA PHE A 159 6.47 -3.16 -18.89
C PHE A 159 5.46 -3.87 -19.79
N THR A 160 5.15 -3.34 -20.96
CA THR A 160 4.22 -3.98 -21.92
C THR A 160 5.01 -4.98 -22.78
N LYS A 161 4.75 -6.29 -22.60
CA LYS A 161 5.36 -7.36 -23.41
C LYS A 161 4.57 -7.66 -24.67
#